data_AF-A0A2D8K0I7-F1
#
_entry.id   AF-A0A2D8K0I7-F1
#
_cell.length_a   1.000
_cell.length_b   1.000
_cell.length_c   1.000
_cell.angle_alpha   90.00
_cell.angle_beta   90.00
_cell.angle_gamma   90.00
#
_symmetry.space_group_name_H-M   'P 1'
#
loop_
_entity.id
_entity.type
_entity.pdbx_description
1 polymer ?
#
loop_
_entity_poly.entity_id
_entity_poly.type
_entity_poly.pdbx_seq_one_letter_code
_entity_poly.pdbx_strand_id
1 'polypeptide(L)'
;MTLSVKDALDAFQAQNNAVDKLWAYFSAVSLAVAGYVISYSSGDGFSTARVIAIAGAYAIFCINNNMALGAGQTLLVSLAQAARNSGAAGGVPLDIKVLSCRAVRWGQGLMASAVVIGTLVFGHVLG
;
A
#
# COMPACT_ATOMS: atom_id res chain seq x y z
N MET A 1 16.90 -22.24 -16.21
CA MET A 1 17.43 -22.51 -14.85
C MET A 1 16.25 -22.86 -13.97
N THR A 2 16.15 -24.10 -13.52
CA THR A 2 15.17 -24.51 -12.51
C THR A 2 15.61 -23.94 -11.16
N LEU A 3 14.97 -22.85 -10.74
CA LEU A 3 15.15 -22.28 -9.40
C LEU A 3 14.87 -23.36 -8.36
N SER A 4 15.81 -23.56 -7.43
CA SER A 4 15.56 -24.46 -6.31
C SER A 4 14.36 -23.94 -5.50
N VAL A 5 13.64 -24.84 -4.84
CA VAL A 5 12.48 -24.47 -4.00
C VAL A 5 12.87 -23.43 -2.95
N LYS A 6 14.09 -23.54 -2.42
CA LYS A 6 14.67 -22.58 -1.46
C LYS A 6 14.83 -21.20 -2.08
N ASP A 7 15.48 -21.10 -3.24
CA ASP A 7 15.72 -19.80 -3.89
C ASP A 7 14.42 -19.11 -4.30
N ALA A 8 13.41 -19.88 -4.71
CA ALA A 8 12.09 -19.35 -5.04
C ALA A 8 11.33 -18.84 -3.79
N LEU A 9 11.44 -19.54 -2.66
CA LEU A 9 10.86 -19.11 -1.38
C LEU A 9 11.58 -17.89 -0.80
N ASP A 10 12.91 -17.85 -0.87
CA ASP A 10 13.72 -16.72 -0.40
C ASP A 10 13.39 -15.45 -1.22
N ALA A 11 13.26 -15.59 -2.55
CA ALA A 11 12.83 -14.50 -3.42
C ALA A 11 11.40 -14.02 -3.10
N PHE A 12 10.47 -14.96 -2.85
CA PHE A 12 9.11 -14.63 -2.44
C PHE A 12 9.09 -13.87 -1.11
N GLN A 13 9.83 -14.33 -0.10
CA GLN A 13 9.93 -13.66 1.20
C GLN A 13 10.54 -12.27 1.09
N ALA A 14 11.62 -12.11 0.32
CA ALA A 14 12.24 -10.81 0.08
C ALA A 14 11.26 -9.83 -0.56
N GLN A 15 10.49 -10.28 -1.56
CA GLN A 15 9.47 -9.46 -2.19
C GLN A 15 8.31 -9.14 -1.23
N ASN A 16 7.90 -10.09 -0.39
CA ASN A 16 6.82 -9.88 0.58
C ASN A 16 7.22 -8.79 1.60
N ASN A 17 8.47 -8.84 2.08
CA ASN A 17 9.02 -7.79 2.94
C ASN A 17 9.11 -6.43 2.25
N ALA A 18 9.37 -6.39 0.94
CA ALA A 18 9.37 -5.14 0.19
C ALA A 18 7.95 -4.54 0.07
N VAL A 19 6.93 -5.38 -0.17
CA VAL A 19 5.52 -4.96 -0.21
C VAL A 19 5.04 -4.50 1.17
N ASP A 20 5.45 -5.18 2.24
CA ASP A 20 5.14 -4.79 3.61
C ASP A 20 5.70 -3.40 3.97
N LYS A 21 6.92 -3.08 3.54
CA LYS A 21 7.51 -1.74 3.70
C LYS A 21 6.70 -0.66 2.99
N LEU A 22 6.18 -0.93 1.78
CA LEU A 22 5.32 0.02 1.07
C LEU A 22 4.03 0.31 1.87
N TRP A 23 3.44 -0.73 2.47
CA TRP A 23 2.29 -0.57 3.36
C TRP A 23 2.64 0.25 4.60
N ALA A 24 3.78 0.00 5.24
CA ALA A 24 4.23 0.76 6.40
C ALA A 24 4.42 2.26 6.06
N TYR A 25 5.04 2.59 4.92
CA TYR A 25 5.17 3.97 4.47
C TYR A 25 3.82 4.63 4.20
N PHE A 26 2.91 3.91 3.54
CA PHE A 26 1.55 4.39 3.29
C PHE A 26 0.83 4.71 4.61
N SER A 27 0.88 3.81 5.59
CA SER A 27 0.26 4.02 6.90
C SER A 27 0.86 5.20 7.66
N ALA A 28 2.19 5.34 7.65
CA ALA A 28 2.88 6.44 8.33
C ALA A 28 2.50 7.81 7.75
N VAL A 29 2.51 7.94 6.42
CA VAL A 29 2.13 9.20 5.74
C VAL A 29 0.65 9.50 5.95
N SER A 30 -0.22 8.49 5.84
CA SER A 30 -1.66 8.64 6.09
C SER A 30 -1.97 9.13 7.50
N LEU A 31 -1.29 8.57 8.50
CA LEU A 31 -1.41 8.99 9.89
C LEU A 31 -0.88 10.41 10.10
N ALA A 32 0.25 10.76 9.47
CA ALA A 32 0.80 12.11 9.55
C ALA A 32 -0.15 13.16 8.95
N VAL A 33 -0.78 12.87 7.80
CA VAL A 33 -1.77 13.76 7.18
C VAL A 33 -3.01 13.89 8.07
N ALA A 34 -3.55 12.78 8.56
CA ALA A 34 -4.69 12.80 9.46
C ALA A 34 -4.39 13.58 10.76
N GLY A 35 -3.24 13.32 11.38
CA GLY A 35 -2.80 14.01 12.60
C GLY A 35 -2.56 15.50 12.39
N TYR A 36 -2.02 15.89 11.24
CA TYR A 36 -1.83 17.30 10.88
C TYR A 36 -3.18 18.04 10.79
N VAL A 37 -4.16 17.44 10.10
CA VAL A 37 -5.49 18.02 9.95
C VAL A 37 -6.20 18.17 11.30
N ILE A 38 -6.17 17.13 12.14
CA ILE A 38 -6.78 17.15 13.48
C ILE A 38 -6.14 18.22 14.38
N SER A 39 -4.82 18.36 14.32
CA SER A 39 -4.11 19.33 15.17
C SER A 39 -4.43 20.78 14.80
N TYR A 40 -4.55 21.08 13.49
CA TYR A 40 -4.82 22.43 13.02
C TYR A 40 -6.30 22.81 12.98
N SER A 41 -7.24 21.86 12.99
CA SER A 41 -8.66 22.19 13.14
C SER A 41 -8.99 22.82 14.51
N SER A 42 -8.04 22.78 15.46
CA SER A 42 -8.19 23.27 16.82
C SER A 42 -7.63 24.69 17.04
N GLY A 43 -6.96 25.31 16.06
CA GLY A 43 -6.35 26.64 16.21
C GLY A 43 -6.18 27.37 14.88
N ASP A 44 -6.55 28.67 14.87
CA ASP A 44 -6.52 29.63 13.75
C ASP A 44 -6.70 29.03 12.34
N GLY A 45 -7.96 29.04 11.90
CA GLY A 45 -8.49 28.90 10.54
C GLY A 45 -7.57 28.31 9.46
N PHE A 46 -7.89 27.09 9.01
CA PHE A 46 -7.27 26.50 7.84
C PHE A 46 -7.54 27.36 6.60
N SER A 47 -6.50 27.97 6.02
CA SER A 47 -6.62 28.54 4.67
C SER A 47 -6.96 27.40 3.69
N THR A 48 -8.09 27.52 2.99
CA THR A 48 -8.60 26.51 2.05
C THR A 48 -7.55 26.08 1.03
N ALA A 49 -6.66 26.99 0.62
CA ALA A 49 -5.56 26.71 -0.28
C ALA A 49 -4.56 25.67 0.28
N ARG A 50 -4.28 25.69 1.60
CA ARG A 50 -3.38 24.72 2.25
C ARG A 50 -4.03 23.33 2.35
N VAL A 51 -5.32 23.27 2.68
CA VAL A 51 -6.07 21.99 2.73
C VAL A 51 -6.03 21.31 1.36
N ILE A 52 -6.31 22.07 0.30
CA ILE A 52 -6.29 21.56 -1.07
C ILE A 52 -4.88 21.11 -1.47
N ALA A 53 -3.83 21.88 -1.10
CA ALA A 53 -2.45 21.50 -1.39
C ALA A 53 -2.05 20.19 -0.69
N ILE A 54 -2.41 19.99 0.57
CA ILE A 54 -2.13 18.77 1.33
C ILE A 54 -2.91 17.59 0.76
N ALA A 55 -4.22 17.76 0.51
CA ALA A 55 -5.05 16.74 -0.11
C ALA A 55 -4.53 16.34 -1.50
N GLY A 56 -4.09 17.30 -2.31
CA GLY A 56 -3.51 17.06 -3.63
C GLY A 56 -2.17 16.31 -3.55
N ALA A 57 -1.26 16.73 -2.67
CA ALA A 57 0.01 16.04 -2.46
C ALA A 57 -0.20 14.60 -1.97
N TYR A 58 -1.12 14.41 -1.02
CA TYR A 58 -1.47 13.09 -0.50
C TYR A 58 -2.13 12.20 -1.57
N ALA A 59 -2.99 12.76 -2.43
CA ALA A 59 -3.59 12.02 -3.55
C ALA A 59 -2.52 11.53 -4.54
N ILE A 60 -1.56 12.38 -4.92
CA ILE A 60 -0.43 11.99 -5.79
C ILE A 60 0.41 10.89 -5.13
N PHE A 61 0.72 11.03 -3.85
CA PHE A 61 1.40 9.98 -3.08
C PHE A 61 0.63 8.66 -3.11
N CYS A 62 -0.68 8.70 -2.88
CA CYS A 62 -1.53 7.50 -2.90
C CYS A 62 -1.55 6.81 -4.27
N ILE A 63 -1.57 7.58 -5.36
CA ILE A 63 -1.53 7.03 -6.74
C ILE A 63 -0.20 6.30 -6.96
N ASN A 64 0.92 6.95 -6.67
CA ASN A 64 2.25 6.35 -6.83
C ASN A 64 2.42 5.10 -5.96
N ASN A 65 1.95 5.16 -4.71
CA ASN A 65 1.98 4.02 -3.80
C ASN A 65 1.11 2.85 -4.31
N ASN A 66 -0.07 3.13 -4.88
CA ASN A 66 -0.93 2.11 -5.47
C ASN A 66 -0.26 1.43 -6.68
N MET A 67 0.42 2.20 -7.53
CA MET A 67 1.19 1.64 -8.65
C MET A 67 2.32 0.73 -8.15
N ALA A 68 3.08 1.18 -7.15
CA ALA A 68 4.17 0.40 -6.56
C ALA A 68 3.66 -0.90 -5.90
N LEU A 69 2.57 -0.82 -5.13
CA LEU A 69 1.92 -1.99 -4.53
C LEU A 69 1.39 -2.95 -5.60
N GLY A 70 0.80 -2.43 -6.69
CA GLY A 70 0.31 -3.26 -7.79
C GLY A 70 1.43 -4.02 -8.50
N ALA A 71 2.55 -3.36 -8.78
CA ALA A 71 3.73 -4.00 -9.36
C ALA A 71 4.32 -5.05 -8.40
N GLY A 72 4.47 -4.70 -7.12
CA GLY A 72 4.99 -5.61 -6.10
C GLY A 72 4.10 -6.85 -5.88
N GLN A 73 2.78 -6.68 -5.88
CA GLN A 73 1.83 -7.78 -5.73
C GLN A 73 1.81 -8.69 -6.96
N THR A 74 1.98 -8.13 -8.15
CA THR A 74 2.09 -8.92 -9.40
C THR A 74 3.35 -9.79 -9.37
N LEU A 75 4.47 -9.25 -8.88
CA LEU A 75 5.70 -10.00 -8.68
C LEU A 75 5.55 -11.09 -7.60
N LEU A 76 4.81 -10.82 -6.52
CA LEU A 76 4.50 -11.84 -5.50
C LEU A 76 3.72 -13.02 -6.08
N VAL A 77 2.73 -12.75 -6.93
CA VAL A 77 1.94 -13.82 -7.57
C VAL A 77 2.81 -14.67 -8.49
N SER A 78 3.69 -14.05 -9.30
CA SER A 78 4.59 -14.79 -10.19
C SER A 78 5.61 -15.62 -9.43
N LEU A 79 6.18 -15.09 -8.33
CA LEU A 79 7.11 -15.80 -7.46
C LEU A 79 6.42 -16.95 -6.71
N ALA A 80 5.20 -16.75 -6.21
CA ALA A 80 4.42 -17.82 -5.59
C ALA A 80 4.10 -18.95 -6.59
N GLN A 81 3.80 -18.61 -7.84
CA GLN A 81 3.59 -19.59 -8.89
C GLN A 81 4.87 -20.34 -9.26
N ALA A 82 6.00 -19.65 -9.34
CA ALA A 82 7.31 -20.27 -9.54
C ALA A 82 7.66 -21.24 -8.39
N ALA A 83 7.45 -20.84 -7.14
CA ALA A 83 7.69 -21.68 -5.97
C ALA A 83 6.75 -22.91 -5.93
N ARG A 84 5.47 -22.75 -6.29
CA ARG A 84 4.52 -23.88 -6.45
C ARG A 84 5.00 -24.88 -7.50
N ASN A 85 5.44 -24.40 -8.66
CA ASN A 85 5.93 -25.24 -9.76
C ASN A 85 7.22 -25.99 -9.36
N SER A 86 8.16 -25.31 -8.69
CA SER A 86 9.37 -25.94 -8.17
C SER A 86 9.08 -26.95 -7.05
N GLY A 87 8.12 -26.66 -6.17
CA GLY A 87 7.69 -27.57 -5.10
C GLY A 87 7.06 -28.85 -5.65
N ALA A 88 6.17 -28.73 -6.63
CA ALA A 88 5.57 -29.87 -7.31
C ALA A 88 6.62 -30.75 -8.01
N ALA A 89 7.62 -30.14 -8.66
CA ALA A 89 8.74 -30.86 -9.26
C ALA A 89 9.65 -31.57 -8.24
N GLY A 90 9.75 -31.02 -7.02
CA GLY A 90 10.52 -31.59 -5.91
C GLY A 90 9.72 -32.55 -5.01
N GLY A 91 8.47 -32.88 -5.34
CA GLY A 91 7.61 -33.76 -4.54
C GLY A 91 7.03 -33.14 -3.26
N VAL A 92 7.19 -31.82 -3.06
CA VAL A 92 6.66 -31.09 -1.90
C VAL A 92 5.64 -30.05 -2.39
N PRO A 93 4.34 -30.36 -2.40
CA PRO A 93 3.33 -29.40 -2.82
C PRO A 93 3.27 -28.22 -1.84
N LEU A 94 3.65 -27.04 -2.32
CA LEU A 94 3.61 -25.80 -1.55
C LEU A 94 2.30 -25.05 -1.85
N ASP A 95 1.45 -24.82 -0.84
CA ASP A 95 0.29 -23.93 -0.96
C ASP A 95 0.63 -22.51 -0.45
N ILE A 96 1.20 -21.69 -1.33
CA ILE A 96 1.49 -20.28 -1.02
C ILE A 96 0.27 -19.44 -1.37
N LYS A 97 -0.45 -18.92 -0.38
CA LYS A 97 -1.60 -18.02 -0.61
C LYS A 97 -1.12 -16.57 -0.75
N VAL A 98 -1.50 -15.93 -1.85
CA VAL A 98 -1.18 -14.52 -2.13
C VAL A 98 -2.48 -13.77 -2.32
N LEU A 99 -2.59 -12.59 -1.70
CA LEU A 99 -3.72 -11.68 -1.91
C LEU A 99 -3.78 -11.26 -3.39
N SER A 100 -5.00 -11.14 -3.93
CA SER A 100 -5.14 -10.68 -5.30
C SER A 100 -4.69 -9.22 -5.44
N CYS A 101 -4.04 -8.90 -6.56
CA CYS A 101 -3.62 -7.53 -6.88
C CYS A 101 -4.81 -6.56 -6.83
N ARG A 102 -5.99 -7.01 -7.26
CA ARG A 102 -7.24 -6.25 -7.15
C ARG A 102 -7.60 -5.94 -5.69
N ALA A 103 -7.57 -6.93 -4.80
CA ALA A 103 -7.89 -6.72 -3.38
C ALA A 103 -6.95 -5.71 -2.71
N VAL A 104 -5.65 -5.80 -2.99
CA VAL A 104 -4.62 -4.87 -2.46
C VAL A 104 -4.87 -3.44 -2.93
N ARG A 105 -5.13 -3.25 -4.23
CA ARG A 105 -5.38 -1.92 -4.81
C ARG A 105 -6.69 -1.30 -4.31
N TRP A 106 -7.73 -2.12 -4.15
CA TRP A 106 -9.01 -1.67 -3.58
C TRP A 106 -8.86 -1.31 -2.10
N GLY A 107 -8.17 -2.13 -1.31
CA GLY A 107 -7.93 -1.87 0.11
C GLY A 107 -7.18 -0.56 0.33
N GLN A 108 -6.11 -0.32 -0.46
CA GLN A 108 -5.37 0.94 -0.39
C GLN A 108 -6.21 2.13 -0.85
N GLY A 109 -7.00 1.99 -1.92
CA GLY A 109 -7.89 3.03 -2.39
C GLY A 109 -8.95 3.45 -1.37
N LEU A 110 -9.51 2.49 -0.62
CA LEU A 110 -10.47 2.75 0.46
C LEU A 110 -9.83 3.51 1.63
N MET A 111 -8.61 3.14 2.02
CA MET A 111 -7.90 3.88 3.07
C MET A 111 -7.51 5.29 2.64
N ALA A 112 -7.03 5.43 1.40
CA ALA A 112 -6.67 6.73 0.84
C ALA A 112 -7.88 7.66 0.75
N SER A 113 -9.03 7.16 0.29
CA SER A 113 -10.26 7.97 0.21
C SER A 113 -10.76 8.38 1.58
N ALA A 114 -10.69 7.51 2.59
CA ALA A 114 -11.05 7.85 3.96
C ALA A 114 -10.21 9.03 4.51
N VAL A 115 -8.90 9.03 4.26
CA VAL A 115 -8.00 10.11 4.70
C VAL A 115 -8.25 11.39 3.92
N VAL A 116 -8.47 11.33 2.60
CA VAL A 116 -8.80 12.50 1.78
C VAL A 116 -10.14 13.12 2.20
N ILE A 117 -11.18 12.30 2.36
CA ILE A 117 -12.50 12.77 2.81
C ILE A 117 -12.40 13.38 4.20
N GLY A 118 -11.72 12.72 5.14
CA GLY A 118 -11.47 13.28 6.47
C GLY A 118 -10.77 14.64 6.39
N THR A 119 -9.71 14.74 5.58
CA THR A 119 -8.96 15.98 5.37
C THR A 119 -9.86 17.12 4.87
N LEU A 120 -10.73 16.84 3.89
CA LEU A 120 -11.63 17.82 3.30
C LEU A 120 -12.76 18.21 4.26
N VAL A 121 -13.37 17.25 4.96
CA VAL A 121 -14.45 17.50 5.92
C VAL A 121 -13.94 18.35 7.07
N PHE A 122 -12.83 17.96 7.72
CA PHE A 122 -12.27 18.76 8.82
C PHE A 122 -11.73 20.12 8.34
N GLY A 123 -11.21 20.20 7.12
CA GLY A 123 -10.71 21.46 6.54
C GLY A 123 -11.79 22.45 6.10
N HIS A 124 -13.00 21.99 5.75
CA HIS A 124 -14.13 22.85 5.33
C HIS A 124 -15.17 23.12 6.41
N VAL A 125 -15.35 22.21 7.38
CA VAL A 125 -16.40 22.33 8.41
C VAL A 125 -15.93 23.16 9.61
N LEU A 126 -14.62 23.28 9.83
CA LEU A 126 -14.04 23.99 10.99
C LEU A 126 -13.13 25.17 10.62
N GLY A 127 -13.00 25.48 9.32
CA GLY A 127 -12.21 26.60 8.79
C GLY A 127 -13.03 27.86 8.59
#